data_AF-C8W5Z1-F1
#
_entry.id   AF-C8W5Z1-F1
#
_cell.length_a   1.000
_cell.length_b   1.000
_cell.length_c   1.000
_cell.angle_alpha   90.00
_cell.angle_beta   90.00
_cell.angle_gamma   90.00
#
_symmetry.space_group_name_H-M   'P 1'
#
loop_
_entity.id
_entity.type
_entity.pdbx_description
1 polymer ?
#
loop_
_entity_poly.entity_id
_entity_poly.type
_entity_poly.pdbx_seq_one_letter_code
_entity_poly.pdbx_strand_id
1 'polypeptide(L)'
;MLQLGITADLVMSGNYQALYEFLQLCLCVRAKWCNKMNIYIKHVTVYDIGLRYLNHARGERMKLGLLDKIIKQEDIDSGIHSGESYIIWTQIVARYDTLELVDVILNFSNDLDFKLLVKRGIDKVIKPQLNQLIEKAKYYRLPLPPRPPESQNLSSNMETFRDEFLYKLLMDGSQTGLDVHLKAIKICINDALRDMFMEFILQEMKLYDELIKYGKVKGWLENAPIYKNN
;
A
#
# COMPACT_ATOMS: atom_id res chain seq x y z
N MET A 1 -10.64 23.95 -18.13
CA MET A 1 -10.00 24.76 -17.07
C MET A 1 -10.73 24.41 -15.79
N LEU A 2 -10.07 23.79 -14.81
CA LEU A 2 -10.70 23.24 -13.60
C LEU A 2 -11.11 24.37 -12.64
N GLN A 3 -12.22 24.19 -11.90
CA GLN A 3 -12.56 25.06 -10.77
C GLN A 3 -11.57 24.77 -9.63
N LEU A 4 -10.75 25.76 -9.28
CA LEU A 4 -9.69 25.72 -8.27
C LEU A 4 -10.15 25.32 -6.85
N GLY A 5 -11.46 25.36 -6.56
CA GLY A 5 -12.00 25.12 -5.22
C GLY A 5 -11.81 23.70 -4.69
N ILE A 6 -12.14 22.67 -5.48
CA ILE A 6 -12.18 21.28 -5.01
C ILE A 6 -10.77 20.75 -4.67
N THR A 7 -9.77 21.14 -5.45
CA THR A 7 -8.36 20.78 -5.18
C THR A 7 -7.79 21.51 -3.98
N ALA A 8 -8.19 22.76 -3.75
CA ALA A 8 -7.76 23.52 -2.58
C ALA A 8 -8.37 22.95 -1.30
N ASP A 9 -9.66 22.59 -1.30
CA ASP A 9 -10.34 22.02 -0.14
C ASP A 9 -9.78 20.65 0.26
N LEU A 10 -9.41 19.80 -0.71
CA LEU A 10 -8.78 18.51 -0.44
C LEU A 10 -7.37 18.64 0.16
N VAL A 11 -6.56 19.58 -0.35
CA VAL A 11 -5.22 19.88 0.19
C VAL A 11 -5.33 20.45 1.61
N MET A 12 -6.28 21.35 1.86
CA MET A 12 -6.49 21.96 3.18
C MET A 12 -7.08 20.98 4.20
N SER A 13 -7.78 19.94 3.75
CA SER A 13 -8.32 18.88 4.63
C SER A 13 -7.29 17.87 5.12
N GLY A 14 -6.06 17.88 4.58
CA GLY A 14 -5.03 16.86 4.86
C GLY A 14 -5.37 15.47 4.31
N ASN A 15 -6.45 15.33 3.54
CA ASN A 15 -6.86 14.05 2.96
C ASN A 15 -6.14 13.79 1.63
N TYR A 16 -4.84 13.51 1.73
CA TYR A 16 -3.98 13.26 0.59
C TYR A 16 -4.39 12.02 -0.21
N GLN A 17 -5.06 11.05 0.42
CA GLN A 17 -5.61 9.87 -0.26
C GLN A 17 -6.75 10.25 -1.22
N ALA A 18 -7.70 11.09 -0.77
CA ALA A 18 -8.78 11.59 -1.64
C ALA A 18 -8.24 12.49 -2.75
N LEU A 19 -7.19 13.29 -2.46
CA LEU A 19 -6.50 14.09 -3.48
C LEU A 19 -5.80 13.20 -4.53
N TYR A 20 -5.14 12.13 -4.09
CA TYR A 20 -4.48 11.16 -4.96
C TYR A 20 -5.49 10.43 -5.86
N GLU A 21 -6.62 9.99 -5.30
CA GLU A 21 -7.72 9.36 -6.06
C GLU A 21 -8.36 10.33 -7.06
N PHE A 22 -8.56 11.60 -6.67
CA PHE A 22 -9.06 12.65 -7.56
C PHE A 22 -8.09 12.95 -8.72
N LEU A 23 -6.79 13.01 -8.43
CA LEU A 23 -5.74 13.18 -9.44
C LEU A 23 -5.63 11.97 -10.36
N GLN A 24 -5.74 10.74 -9.84
CA GLN A 24 -5.78 9.52 -10.64
C GLN A 24 -6.99 9.48 -11.59
N LEU A 25 -8.18 9.87 -11.10
CA LEU A 25 -9.39 10.01 -11.94
C LEU A 25 -9.18 11.04 -13.06
N CYS A 26 -8.55 12.17 -12.75
CA CYS A 26 -8.28 13.22 -13.73
C CYS A 26 -7.21 12.81 -14.78
N LEU A 27 -6.20 12.02 -14.39
CA LEU A 27 -5.21 11.45 -15.30
C LEU A 27 -5.84 10.39 -16.21
N CYS A 28 -6.77 9.58 -15.69
CA CYS A 28 -7.56 8.63 -16.50
C CYS A 28 -8.42 9.33 -17.58
N VAL A 29 -8.95 10.54 -17.32
CA VAL A 29 -9.74 11.29 -18.32
C VAL A 29 -8.87 11.87 -19.44
N ARG A 30 -7.56 12.09 -19.20
CA ARG A 30 -6.63 12.66 -20.19
C ARG A 30 -6.01 11.60 -21.11
N ALA A 31 -5.96 10.35 -20.69
CA ALA A 31 -5.61 9.21 -21.52
C ALA A 31 -6.85 8.73 -22.30
N LYS A 32 -6.86 8.88 -23.63
CA LYS A 32 -7.90 8.32 -24.52
C LYS A 32 -7.89 6.79 -24.49
N TRP A 33 -8.45 6.19 -23.45
CA TRP A 33 -8.86 4.80 -23.42
C TRP A 33 -10.17 4.71 -22.63
N CYS A 34 -11.27 4.99 -23.32
CA CYS A 34 -12.59 4.84 -22.75
C CYS A 34 -13.52 4.32 -23.84
N ASN A 35 -13.78 3.01 -23.83
CA ASN A 35 -15.09 2.53 -24.20
C ASN A 35 -15.44 1.26 -23.43
N LYS A 36 -16.54 1.39 -22.66
CA LYS A 36 -17.18 0.42 -21.75
C LYS A 36 -16.46 0.13 -20.44
N MET A 37 -16.67 0.99 -19.46
CA MET A 37 -16.60 0.59 -18.06
C MET A 37 -17.76 1.25 -17.32
N ASN A 38 -18.82 0.48 -17.09
CA ASN A 38 -19.95 0.85 -16.27
C ASN A 38 -19.80 0.01 -14.99
N ILE A 39 -19.26 0.59 -13.92
CA ILE A 39 -19.05 -0.11 -12.64
C ILE A 39 -19.78 0.65 -11.54
N TYR A 40 -20.77 -0.04 -10.98
CA TYR A 40 -21.50 0.34 -9.79
C TYR A 40 -20.60 0.22 -8.56
N ILE A 41 -20.51 1.30 -7.78
CA ILE A 41 -19.91 1.29 -6.44
C ILE A 41 -21.05 0.99 -5.44
N LYS A 42 -20.96 -0.15 -4.74
CA LYS A 42 -21.67 -0.35 -3.48
C LYS A 42 -20.64 -0.45 -2.36
N HIS A 43 -20.72 0.49 -1.42
CA HIS A 43 -20.03 0.42 -0.14
C HIS A 43 -20.52 -0.80 0.64
N VAL A 44 -19.59 -1.67 1.06
CA VAL A 44 -19.81 -2.65 2.12
C VAL A 44 -18.59 -2.58 3.04
N THR A 45 -18.84 -2.34 4.32
CA THR A 45 -17.88 -2.34 5.40
C THR A 45 -17.45 -3.78 5.73
N VAL A 46 -16.16 -4.08 5.60
CA VAL A 46 -15.60 -5.45 5.60
C VAL A 46 -15.26 -5.99 6.99
N TYR A 47 -15.34 -5.18 8.05
CA TYR A 47 -14.71 -5.54 9.33
C TYR A 47 -15.53 -6.41 10.30
N ASP A 48 -16.83 -6.65 10.09
CA ASP A 48 -17.66 -7.45 11.03
C ASP A 48 -18.12 -8.83 10.50
N ILE A 49 -17.95 -9.10 9.20
CA ILE A 49 -18.43 -10.35 8.58
C ILE A 49 -17.44 -11.51 8.77
N GLY A 50 -16.14 -11.22 8.82
CA GLY A 50 -15.07 -12.22 8.92
C GLY A 50 -15.10 -13.05 10.21
N LEU A 51 -15.42 -12.44 11.36
CA LEU A 51 -15.43 -13.13 12.66
C LEU A 51 -16.71 -13.92 12.94
N ARG A 52 -17.84 -13.59 12.29
CA ARG A 52 -19.07 -14.39 12.39
C ARG A 52 -19.05 -15.63 11.50
N TYR A 53 -18.40 -15.57 10.34
CA TYR A 53 -18.24 -16.74 9.47
C TYR A 53 -17.37 -17.85 10.08
N LEU A 54 -16.32 -17.49 10.82
CA LEU A 54 -15.44 -18.48 11.46
C LEU A 54 -16.08 -19.22 12.64
N ASN A 55 -17.08 -18.64 13.31
CA ASN A 55 -17.74 -19.25 14.47
C ASN A 55 -19.02 -20.03 14.12
N HIS A 56 -19.65 -19.78 12.96
CA HIS A 56 -20.82 -20.53 12.52
C HIS A 56 -20.47 -21.83 11.77
N ALA A 57 -19.23 -21.97 11.27
CA ALA A 57 -18.77 -23.12 10.50
C ALA A 57 -18.49 -24.41 11.32
N ARG A 58 -18.80 -24.47 12.62
CA ARG A 58 -18.60 -25.66 13.47
C ARG A 58 -19.76 -26.66 13.49
N GLY A 59 -20.82 -26.44 12.71
CA GLY A 59 -22.07 -27.20 12.87
C GLY A 59 -22.63 -27.93 11.67
N GLU A 60 -22.14 -27.74 10.44
CA GLU A 60 -22.80 -28.30 9.26
C GLU A 60 -21.84 -29.03 8.32
N ARG A 61 -22.08 -30.35 8.21
CA ARG A 61 -21.39 -31.27 7.30
C ARG A 61 -21.89 -31.01 5.87
N MET A 62 -21.53 -29.86 5.31
CA MET A 62 -21.90 -29.46 3.96
C MET A 62 -20.88 -30.00 2.95
N LYS A 63 -21.35 -30.84 2.01
CA LYS A 63 -20.64 -31.51 0.90
C LYS A 63 -19.17 -31.08 0.67
N LEU A 64 -18.26 -31.75 1.39
CA LEU A 64 -16.79 -31.71 1.25
C LEU A 64 -16.24 -32.07 -0.16
N GLY A 65 -17.08 -32.27 -1.18
CA GLY A 65 -16.64 -32.76 -2.51
C GLY A 65 -16.42 -31.70 -3.59
N LEU A 66 -17.11 -30.55 -3.51
CA LEU A 66 -17.00 -29.46 -4.49
C LEU A 66 -16.15 -28.31 -3.97
N LEU A 67 -16.33 -27.94 -2.71
CA LEU A 67 -15.52 -26.91 -2.04
C LEU A 67 -14.04 -27.31 -2.05
N ASP A 68 -13.71 -28.56 -1.72
CA ASP A 68 -12.33 -29.06 -1.74
C ASP A 68 -11.72 -29.09 -3.14
N LYS A 69 -12.53 -29.24 -4.19
CA LYS A 69 -12.07 -29.17 -5.59
C LYS A 69 -11.81 -27.73 -6.03
N ILE A 70 -12.69 -26.80 -5.64
CA ILE A 70 -12.52 -25.36 -5.89
C ILE A 70 -11.28 -24.82 -5.16
N ILE A 71 -11.08 -25.21 -3.90
CA ILE A 71 -9.95 -24.77 -3.08
C ILE A 71 -8.61 -25.35 -3.58
N LYS A 72 -8.62 -26.54 -4.19
CA LYS A 72 -7.40 -27.21 -4.71
C LYS A 72 -7.16 -26.98 -6.19
N GLN A 73 -8.01 -26.21 -6.87
CA GLN A 73 -7.82 -25.91 -8.28
C GLN A 73 -6.65 -24.94 -8.39
N GLU A 74 -5.47 -25.44 -8.75
CA GLU A 74 -4.36 -24.58 -9.15
C GLU A 74 -4.78 -23.79 -10.39
N ASP A 75 -4.72 -22.46 -10.27
CA ASP A 75 -4.97 -21.57 -11.39
C ASP A 75 -3.95 -21.89 -12.50
N ILE A 76 -4.45 -22.23 -13.69
CA ILE A 76 -3.59 -22.46 -14.85
C ILE A 76 -2.99 -21.10 -15.15
N ASP A 77 -1.66 -20.96 -14.99
CA ASP A 77 -0.89 -19.72 -15.18
C ASP A 77 -1.14 -19.17 -16.59
N SER A 78 -2.22 -18.40 -16.68
CA SER A 78 -2.79 -17.82 -17.86
C SER A 78 -2.49 -16.33 -17.81
N GLY A 79 -2.36 -15.72 -18.99
CA GLY A 79 -1.96 -14.33 -19.10
C GLY A 79 -2.80 -13.41 -18.21
N ILE A 80 -2.18 -12.36 -17.70
CA ILE A 80 -2.82 -11.40 -16.80
C ILE A 80 -3.68 -10.40 -17.57
N HIS A 81 -4.75 -9.91 -16.92
CA HIS A 81 -5.58 -8.86 -17.53
C HIS A 81 -4.98 -7.47 -17.29
N SER A 82 -5.48 -6.45 -18.01
CA SER A 82 -4.92 -5.09 -17.97
C SER A 82 -4.88 -4.46 -16.57
N GLY A 83 -5.81 -4.82 -15.69
CA GLY A 83 -5.87 -4.34 -14.31
C GLY A 83 -4.75 -4.92 -13.44
N GLU A 84 -4.46 -6.21 -13.60
CA GLU A 84 -3.32 -6.88 -12.96
C GLU A 84 -1.99 -6.32 -13.48
N SER A 85 -1.87 -6.14 -14.79
CA SER A 85 -0.70 -5.50 -15.39
C SER A 85 -0.47 -4.10 -14.82
N TYR A 86 -1.55 -3.32 -14.73
CA TYR A 86 -1.51 -1.97 -14.18
C TYR A 86 -1.09 -1.98 -12.71
N ILE A 87 -1.68 -2.84 -11.87
CA ILE A 87 -1.41 -2.80 -10.44
C ILE A 87 0.00 -3.29 -10.08
N ILE A 88 0.57 -4.25 -10.83
CA ILE A 88 1.98 -4.63 -10.71
C ILE A 88 2.86 -3.41 -10.99
N TRP A 89 2.60 -2.71 -12.11
CA TRP A 89 3.36 -1.53 -12.49
C TRP A 89 3.25 -0.41 -11.45
N THR A 90 2.04 -0.12 -10.97
CA THR A 90 1.78 0.90 -9.95
C THR A 90 2.48 0.57 -8.63
N GLN A 91 2.51 -0.70 -8.22
CA GLN A 91 3.23 -1.12 -7.02
C GLN A 91 4.73 -0.92 -7.16
N ILE A 92 5.33 -1.15 -8.34
CA ILE A 92 6.76 -0.85 -8.58
C ILE A 92 7.03 0.64 -8.43
N VAL A 93 6.17 1.51 -8.99
CA VAL A 93 6.31 2.96 -8.82
C VAL A 93 6.20 3.34 -7.34
N ALA A 94 5.19 2.85 -6.63
CA ALA A 94 5.03 3.13 -5.20
C ALA A 94 6.24 2.69 -4.37
N ARG A 95 6.90 1.59 -4.76
CA ARG A 95 8.14 1.13 -4.11
C ARG A 95 9.32 2.05 -4.39
N TYR A 96 9.45 2.55 -5.61
CA TYR A 96 10.46 3.55 -5.93
C TYR A 96 10.26 4.85 -5.13
N ASP A 97 9.03 5.35 -5.07
CA ASP A 97 8.68 6.53 -4.28
C ASP A 97 8.98 6.30 -2.78
N THR A 98 8.67 5.10 -2.27
CA THR A 98 8.99 4.71 -0.88
C THR A 98 10.49 4.72 -0.63
N LEU A 99 11.31 4.23 -1.57
CA LEU A 99 12.76 4.23 -1.42
C LEU A 99 13.34 5.65 -1.41
N GLU A 100 12.82 6.55 -2.25
CA GLU A 100 13.22 7.97 -2.22
C GLU A 100 12.82 8.65 -0.91
N LEU A 101 11.58 8.47 -0.46
CA LEU A 101 11.11 9.01 0.81
C LEU A 101 11.98 8.54 1.97
N VAL A 102 12.30 7.25 2.00
CA VAL A 102 13.10 6.71 3.08
C VAL A 102 14.54 7.20 3.02
N ASP A 103 15.10 7.41 1.82
CA ASP A 103 16.43 8.01 1.67
C ASP A 103 16.46 9.42 2.28
N VAL A 104 15.43 10.23 2.04
CA VAL A 104 15.27 11.53 2.71
C VAL A 104 15.23 11.35 4.23
N ILE A 105 14.39 10.44 4.75
CA ILE A 105 14.30 10.21 6.20
C ILE A 105 15.65 9.81 6.80
N LEU A 106 16.40 8.91 6.15
CA LEU A 106 17.70 8.44 6.65
C LEU A 106 18.77 9.53 6.66
N ASN A 107 18.75 10.42 5.66
CA ASN A 107 19.68 11.55 5.58
C ASN A 107 19.34 12.65 6.61
N PHE A 108 18.06 12.93 6.84
CA PHE A 108 17.62 14.07 7.64
C PHE A 108 17.17 13.75 9.07
N SER A 109 17.05 12.49 9.47
CA SER A 109 16.79 12.16 10.89
C SER A 109 18.06 12.26 11.74
N ASN A 110 17.90 12.52 13.03
CA ASN A 110 18.97 12.47 14.03
C ASN A 110 18.87 11.23 14.91
N ASP A 111 17.65 10.73 15.14
CA ASP A 111 17.42 9.57 15.98
C ASP A 111 17.97 8.27 15.37
N LEU A 112 18.98 7.68 16.02
CA LEU A 112 19.67 6.48 15.55
C LEU A 112 18.78 5.24 15.56
N ASP A 113 17.91 5.10 16.57
CA ASP A 113 16.99 3.97 16.66
C ASP A 113 15.92 4.07 15.57
N PHE A 114 15.47 5.29 15.25
CA PHE A 114 14.56 5.53 14.14
C PHE A 114 15.20 5.14 12.80
N LYS A 115 16.44 5.60 12.54
CA LYS A 115 17.19 5.19 11.34
C LYS A 115 17.33 3.68 11.23
N LEU A 116 17.64 3.02 12.35
CA LEU A 116 17.78 1.56 12.38
C LEU A 116 16.46 0.86 12.07
N LEU A 117 15.35 1.31 12.65
CA LEU A 117 14.02 0.79 12.38
C LEU A 117 13.66 0.92 10.90
N VAL A 118 13.88 2.11 10.34
CA VAL A 118 13.63 2.44 8.93
C VAL A 118 14.45 1.55 8.00
N LYS A 119 15.77 1.48 8.22
CA LYS A 119 16.68 0.65 7.42
C LYS A 119 16.29 -0.83 7.45
N ARG A 120 15.91 -1.33 8.64
CA ARG A 120 15.43 -2.70 8.82
C ARG A 120 14.17 -2.98 8.00
N GLY A 121 13.21 -2.06 7.98
CA GLY A 121 11.99 -2.20 7.17
C GLY A 121 12.28 -2.27 5.68
N ILE A 122 13.18 -1.40 5.18
CA ILE A 122 13.60 -1.43 3.78
C ILE A 122 14.23 -2.77 3.41
N ASP A 123 15.25 -3.18 4.17
CA ASP A 123 16.11 -4.31 3.78
C ASP A 123 15.38 -5.65 3.94
N LYS A 124 14.46 -5.76 4.92
CA LYS A 124 13.73 -7.01 5.17
C LYS A 124 12.43 -7.16 4.40
N VAL A 125 11.81 -6.07 3.96
CA VAL A 125 10.46 -6.11 3.35
C VAL A 125 10.42 -5.37 2.01
N ILE A 126 10.69 -4.07 2.00
CA ILE A 126 10.45 -3.22 0.81
C ILE A 126 11.30 -3.65 -0.39
N LYS A 127 12.61 -3.83 -0.21
CA LYS A 127 13.51 -4.27 -1.29
C LYS A 127 13.18 -5.69 -1.80
N PRO A 128 12.98 -6.70 -0.92
CA PRO A 128 12.52 -8.02 -1.36
C PRO A 128 11.22 -7.99 -2.18
N GLN A 129 10.21 -7.24 -1.72
CA GLN A 129 8.94 -7.12 -2.45
C GLN A 129 9.11 -6.44 -3.81
N LEU A 130 9.89 -5.36 -3.86
CA LEU A 130 10.22 -4.68 -5.13
C LEU A 130 10.90 -5.64 -6.12
N ASN A 131 11.85 -6.44 -5.66
CA ASN A 131 12.50 -7.44 -6.52
C ASN A 131 11.49 -8.46 -7.06
N GLN A 132 10.61 -8.98 -6.21
CA GLN A 132 9.55 -9.90 -6.65
C GLN A 132 8.61 -9.27 -7.68
N LEU A 133 8.22 -8.00 -7.49
CA LEU A 133 7.40 -7.26 -8.44
C LEU A 133 8.09 -7.07 -9.78
N ILE A 134 9.39 -6.72 -9.78
CA ILE A 134 10.18 -6.57 -11.00
C ILE A 134 10.27 -7.90 -11.75
N GLU A 135 10.52 -9.01 -11.05
CA GLU A 135 10.56 -10.33 -11.69
C GLU A 135 9.20 -10.74 -12.26
N LYS A 136 8.09 -10.44 -11.58
CA LYS A 136 6.74 -10.63 -12.13
C LYS A 136 6.46 -9.75 -13.34
N ALA A 137 6.86 -8.48 -13.31
CA ALA A 137 6.73 -7.59 -14.45
C ALA A 137 7.53 -8.10 -15.66
N LYS A 138 8.76 -8.57 -15.47
CA LYS A 138 9.57 -9.19 -16.53
C LYS A 138 8.93 -10.47 -17.08
N TYR A 139 8.41 -11.33 -16.19
CA TYR A 139 7.74 -12.56 -16.56
C TYR A 139 6.56 -12.31 -17.51
N TYR A 140 5.71 -11.33 -17.16
CA TYR A 140 4.58 -10.91 -17.99
C TYR A 140 4.95 -9.90 -19.10
N ARG A 141 6.25 -9.60 -19.28
CA ARG A 141 6.79 -8.68 -20.30
C ARG A 141 6.19 -7.27 -20.24
N LEU A 142 5.92 -6.80 -19.02
CA LEU A 142 5.45 -5.45 -18.76
C LEU A 142 6.60 -4.45 -18.87
N PRO A 143 6.36 -3.24 -19.40
CA PRO A 143 7.36 -2.18 -19.38
C PRO A 143 7.64 -1.78 -17.93
N LEU A 144 8.90 -1.68 -17.53
CA LEU A 144 9.27 -1.20 -16.20
C LEU A 144 9.19 0.34 -16.15
N PRO A 145 8.74 0.93 -15.03
CA PRO A 145 8.84 2.38 -14.83
C PRO A 145 10.32 2.81 -14.78
N PRO A 146 10.62 4.08 -15.08
CA PRO A 146 11.97 4.60 -14.92
C PRO A 146 12.39 4.45 -13.46
N ARG A 147 13.59 3.91 -13.24
CA ARG A 147 14.16 3.79 -11.90
C ARG A 147 14.61 5.17 -11.42
N PRO A 148 14.29 5.57 -10.18
CA PRO A 148 14.83 6.79 -9.60
C PRO A 148 16.37 6.70 -9.53
N PRO A 149 17.08 7.84 -9.51
CA PRO A 149 18.53 7.86 -9.36
C PRO A 149 18.94 7.16 -8.06
N GLU A 150 20.15 6.59 -8.04
CA GLU A 150 20.68 6.03 -6.80
C GLU A 150 20.82 7.13 -5.74
N SER A 151 20.54 6.74 -4.47
CA SER A 151 20.64 7.60 -3.30
C SER A 151 21.89 8.46 -3.36
N GLN A 152 21.70 9.77 -3.25
CA GLN A 152 22.79 10.72 -3.16
C GLN A 152 23.00 11.04 -1.68
N ASN A 153 24.23 10.90 -1.20
CA ASN A 153 24.58 11.45 0.11
C ASN A 153 24.39 12.98 0.04
N LEU A 154 23.29 13.47 0.59
CA LEU A 154 22.98 14.90 0.68
C LEU A 154 23.87 15.52 1.77
N SER A 155 25.17 15.65 1.48
CA SER A 155 26.09 16.38 2.35
C SER A 155 25.96 17.87 2.09
N SER A 156 25.36 18.62 3.02
CA SER A 156 25.81 19.95 3.47
C SER A 156 24.66 20.70 4.15
N ASN A 157 24.88 21.10 5.40
CA ASN A 157 24.33 22.29 6.05
C ASN A 157 22.82 22.60 5.90
N MET A 158 21.97 21.61 5.65
CA MET A 158 20.53 21.82 5.61
C MET A 158 19.94 21.69 7.01
N GLU A 159 18.99 22.56 7.33
CA GLU A 159 18.22 22.49 8.56
C GLU A 159 17.62 21.10 8.72
N THR A 160 17.97 20.44 9.82
CA THR A 160 17.53 19.07 10.07
C THR A 160 16.03 19.08 10.41
N PHE A 161 15.24 18.24 9.74
CA PHE A 161 13.83 18.09 10.09
C PHE A 161 13.69 17.50 11.50
N ARG A 162 12.60 17.83 12.19
CA ARG A 162 12.27 17.18 13.47
C ARG A 162 11.98 15.70 13.21
N ASP A 163 12.61 14.81 13.99
CA ASP A 163 12.43 13.37 13.84
C ASP A 163 10.96 12.94 13.94
N GLU A 164 10.19 13.58 14.81
CA GLU A 164 8.74 13.36 14.94
C GLU A 164 7.99 13.64 13.62
N PHE A 165 8.37 14.69 12.90
CA PHE A 165 7.75 15.01 11.62
C PHE A 165 8.09 13.96 10.55
N LEU A 166 9.37 13.55 10.49
CA LEU A 166 9.81 12.49 9.58
C LEU A 166 9.15 11.14 9.91
N TYR A 167 8.94 10.85 11.19
CA TYR A 167 8.19 9.70 11.64
C TYR A 167 6.73 9.74 11.18
N LYS A 168 6.04 10.87 11.32
CA LYS A 168 4.65 11.02 10.84
C LYS A 168 4.57 10.85 9.32
N LEU A 169 5.52 11.42 8.58
CA LEU A 169 5.60 11.24 7.12
C LEU A 169 5.79 9.75 6.73
N LEU A 170 6.63 9.02 7.47
CA LEU A 170 6.79 7.58 7.27
C LEU A 170 5.52 6.79 7.62
N MET A 171 4.84 7.17 8.71
CA MET A 171 3.58 6.56 9.13
C MET A 171 2.49 6.69 8.06
N ASP A 172 2.37 7.86 7.44
CA ASP A 172 1.42 8.11 6.36
C ASP A 172 1.80 7.31 5.10
N GLY A 173 3.09 7.28 4.77
CA GLY A 173 3.62 6.45 3.68
C GLY A 173 3.33 4.96 3.88
N SER A 174 3.49 4.46 5.11
CA SER A 174 3.19 3.07 5.46
C SER A 174 1.71 2.74 5.36
N GLN A 175 0.80 3.64 5.77
CA GLN A 175 -0.64 3.44 5.63
C GLN A 175 -1.05 3.41 4.16
N THR A 176 -0.52 4.35 3.37
CA THR A 176 -0.72 4.38 1.92
C THR A 176 -0.24 3.07 1.28
N GLY A 177 0.92 2.55 1.70
CA GLY A 177 1.44 1.26 1.24
C GLY A 177 0.47 0.09 1.47
N LEU A 178 -0.14 0.01 2.66
CA LEU A 178 -1.17 -0.98 2.98
C LEU A 178 -2.38 -0.86 2.04
N ASP A 179 -2.85 0.35 1.78
CA ASP A 179 -4.01 0.60 0.91
C ASP A 179 -3.75 0.18 -0.54
N VAL A 180 -2.54 0.43 -1.07
CA VAL A 180 -2.17 -0.01 -2.43
C VAL A 180 -2.18 -1.54 -2.52
N HIS A 181 -1.76 -2.26 -1.48
CA HIS A 181 -1.86 -3.73 -1.43
C HIS A 181 -3.30 -4.21 -1.37
N LEU A 182 -4.13 -3.62 -0.53
CA LEU A 182 -5.56 -3.95 -0.45
C LEU A 182 -6.23 -3.75 -1.81
N LYS A 183 -5.89 -2.68 -2.52
CA LYS A 183 -6.36 -2.43 -3.88
C LYS A 183 -5.90 -3.52 -4.84
N ALA A 184 -4.64 -3.98 -4.74
CA ALA A 184 -4.12 -5.06 -5.57
C ALA A 184 -4.84 -6.39 -5.33
N ILE A 185 -5.04 -6.79 -4.07
CA ILE A 185 -5.78 -8.00 -3.71
C ILE A 185 -7.20 -7.98 -4.28
N LYS A 186 -7.85 -6.81 -4.30
CA LYS A 186 -9.21 -6.65 -4.85
C LYS A 186 -9.27 -6.67 -6.38
N ILE A 187 -8.20 -6.29 -7.06
CA ILE A 187 -8.13 -6.24 -8.53
C ILE A 187 -7.74 -7.60 -9.10
N CYS A 188 -6.81 -8.32 -8.44
CA CYS A 188 -6.27 -9.57 -8.94
C CYS A 188 -7.28 -10.71 -8.93
N ILE A 189 -7.49 -11.31 -10.10
CA ILE A 189 -8.26 -12.54 -10.28
C ILE A 189 -7.31 -13.74 -10.29
N ASN A 190 -6.11 -13.57 -10.84
CA ASN A 190 -5.04 -14.55 -10.81
C ASN A 190 -4.64 -14.89 -9.37
N ASP A 191 -4.75 -16.16 -9.02
CA ASP A 191 -4.57 -16.63 -7.65
C ASP A 191 -3.14 -16.40 -7.16
N ALA A 192 -2.14 -16.69 -7.99
CA ALA A 192 -0.73 -16.51 -7.64
C ALA A 192 -0.36 -15.05 -7.38
N LEU A 193 -0.88 -14.10 -8.17
CA LEU A 193 -0.69 -12.68 -7.92
C LEU A 193 -1.42 -12.23 -6.66
N ARG A 194 -2.65 -12.67 -6.47
CA ARG A 194 -3.43 -12.31 -5.28
C ARG A 194 -2.75 -12.83 -4.01
N ASP A 195 -2.25 -14.06 -4.02
CA ASP A 195 -1.49 -14.66 -2.91
C ASP A 195 -0.21 -13.89 -2.62
N MET A 196 0.55 -13.49 -3.66
CA MET A 196 1.74 -12.65 -3.51
C MET A 196 1.39 -11.31 -2.81
N PHE A 197 0.32 -10.63 -3.23
CA PHE A 197 -0.09 -9.37 -2.60
C PHE A 197 -0.63 -9.56 -1.17
N MET A 198 -1.30 -10.68 -0.88
CA MET A 198 -1.69 -11.05 0.48
C MET A 198 -0.46 -11.28 1.38
N GLU A 199 0.60 -11.92 0.87
CA GLU A 199 1.84 -12.04 1.62
C GLU A 199 2.48 -10.67 1.87
N PHE A 200 2.50 -9.79 0.87
CA PHE A 200 3.09 -8.47 0.99
C PHE A 200 2.42 -7.62 2.06
N ILE A 201 1.08 -7.57 2.06
CA ILE A 201 0.35 -6.80 3.07
C ILE A 201 0.57 -7.38 4.48
N LEU A 202 0.65 -8.70 4.63
CA LEU A 202 0.92 -9.32 5.95
C LEU A 202 2.30 -8.94 6.48
N GLN A 203 3.31 -8.85 5.62
CA GLN A 203 4.64 -8.39 6.00
C GLN A 203 4.63 -6.90 6.37
N GLU A 204 3.93 -6.06 5.61
CA GLU A 204 3.86 -4.62 5.88
C GLU A 204 3.01 -4.27 7.10
N MET A 205 1.94 -5.03 7.38
CA MET A 205 1.18 -4.87 8.62
C MET A 205 2.05 -5.10 9.86
N LYS A 206 3.04 -6.01 9.80
CA LYS A 206 4.00 -6.21 10.89
C LYS A 206 4.93 -5.00 11.03
N LEU A 207 5.44 -4.44 9.92
CA LEU A 207 6.22 -3.21 9.96
C LEU A 207 5.41 -2.04 10.53
N TYR A 208 4.15 -1.91 10.12
CA TYR A 208 3.26 -0.88 10.61
C TYR A 208 3.02 -1.00 12.13
N ASP A 209 2.82 -2.21 12.65
CA ASP A 209 2.73 -2.46 14.09
C ASP A 209 4.03 -2.08 14.83
N GLU A 210 5.21 -2.39 14.25
CA GLU A 210 6.49 -1.94 14.80
C GLU A 210 6.62 -0.41 14.83
N LEU A 211 6.18 0.28 13.76
CA LEU A 211 6.16 1.74 13.70
C LEU A 211 5.23 2.34 14.75
N ILE A 212 4.04 1.77 14.97
CA ILE A 212 3.13 2.19 16.05
C ILE A 212 3.80 2.02 17.40
N LYS A 213 4.38 0.84 17.68
CA LYS A 213 5.05 0.57 18.96
C LYS A 213 6.19 1.55 19.20
N TYR A 214 6.99 1.82 18.17
CA TYR A 214 8.07 2.79 18.25
C TYR A 214 7.54 4.20 18.56
N GLY A 215 6.51 4.68 17.84
CA GLY A 215 5.90 5.98 18.09
C GLY A 215 5.30 6.12 19.49
N LYS A 216 4.74 5.05 20.06
CA LYS A 216 4.28 5.03 21.46
C LYS A 216 5.43 5.25 22.45
N VAL A 217 6.56 4.56 22.25
CA VAL A 217 7.75 4.69 23.11
C VAL A 217 8.34 6.10 23.03
N LYS A 218 8.34 6.71 21.85
CA LYS A 218 8.86 8.07 21.64
C LYS A 218 7.89 9.18 22.04
N GLY A 219 6.61 8.87 22.21
CA GLY A 219 5.57 9.88 22.41
C GLY A 219 5.26 10.71 21.16
N TRP A 220 5.48 10.14 19.97
CA TRP A 220 5.29 10.82 18.67
C TRP A 220 3.93 10.55 18.02
N LEU A 221 3.14 9.65 18.61
CA LEU A 221 1.77 9.42 18.19
C LEU A 221 0.85 10.42 18.89
N GLU A 222 -0.03 11.03 18.10
CA GLU A 222 -1.09 11.88 18.62
C GLU A 222 -2.07 11.05 19.46
N ASN A 223 -2.47 11.61 20.60
CA ASN A 223 -3.52 11.01 21.41
C ASN A 223 -4.87 11.34 20.80
N ALA A 224 -5.59 10.31 20.34
CA ALA A 224 -6.98 10.48 19.95
C ALA A 224 -7.82 10.92 21.17
N PRO A 225 -8.91 11.67 20.96
CA PRO A 225 -9.84 12.02 22.03
C PRO A 225 -10.29 10.77 22.81
N ILE A 226 -10.10 10.80 24.12
CA ILE A 226 -10.48 9.68 25.00
C ILE A 226 -11.99 9.76 25.25
N TYR A 227 -12.73 8.73 24.88
CA TYR A 227 -14.12 8.58 25.30
C TYR A 227 -14.16 8.38 26.82
N LYS A 228 -14.72 9.34 27.54
CA LYS A 228 -14.95 9.23 28.98
C LYS A 228 -16.24 8.45 29.21
N ASN A 229 -16.14 7.25 29.77
CA ASN A 229 -17.29 6.57 30.37
C ASN A 229 -17.60 7.29 31.70
N ASN A 230 -18.55 8.23 31.68
CA ASN A 230 -19.19 8.75 32.88
C ASN A 230 -20.29 7.79 33.34
#